data_AF-A0A4Q9KYJ8-F1
#
_entry.id   AF-A0A4Q9KYJ8-F1
#
_cell.length_a   1.000
_cell.length_b   1.000
_cell.length_c   1.000
_cell.angle_alpha   90.00
_cell.angle_beta   90.00
_cell.angle_gamma   90.00
#
_symmetry.space_group_name_H-M   'P 1'
#
loop_
_entity.id
_entity.type
_entity.pdbx_description
1 polymer ?
#
loop_
_entity_poly.entity_id
_entity_poly.type
_entity_poly.pdbx_seq_one_letter_code
_entity_poly.pdbx_strand_id
1 'polypeptide(L)'
;MQNAKDDEAEYRILSSKTLYQSVETLDLRGNILTPDMLAPIKKFCSVNNLNLSGSLTDLLDDANDFYTFEDCLKTLNISCNRLKKSFLCFLNRFKNLEEFIAADCNFDSGFMSYLESVKPLNKSLKKIDITGNRVDIFDIIGLRVFENLESIAITLNSKVVSDYLEIHVSPFCANLKVLTLASVYVDEIIFKLIMLHSNIVIQSL
;
A
#
# COMPACT_ATOMS: atom_id res chain seq x y z
N MET A 1 43.02 12.26 -7.44
CA MET A 1 43.30 11.05 -6.65
C MET A 1 42.19 10.70 -5.66
N GLN A 2 41.51 11.67 -5.05
CA GLN A 2 40.36 11.41 -4.16
C GLN A 2 39.17 10.79 -4.94
N ASN A 3 38.75 11.41 -6.04
CA ASN A 3 37.61 10.94 -6.85
C ASN A 3 37.77 9.49 -7.34
N ALA A 4 38.96 9.09 -7.81
CA ALA A 4 39.20 7.72 -8.29
C ALA A 4 39.12 6.65 -7.18
N LYS A 5 39.36 7.02 -5.92
CA LYS A 5 39.18 6.11 -4.77
C LYS A 5 37.72 6.03 -4.34
N ASP A 6 37.00 7.15 -4.44
CA ASP A 6 35.56 7.20 -4.15
C ASP A 6 34.78 6.37 -5.20
N ASP A 7 35.14 6.47 -6.48
CA ASP A 7 34.56 5.66 -7.57
C ASP A 7 34.81 4.15 -7.37
N GLU A 8 35.99 3.78 -6.88
CA GLU A 8 36.34 2.37 -6.61
C GLU A 8 35.59 1.82 -5.39
N ALA A 9 35.43 2.63 -4.34
CA ALA A 9 34.67 2.24 -3.15
C ALA A 9 33.17 2.10 -3.47
N GLU A 10 32.60 3.03 -4.24
CA GLU A 10 31.24 2.96 -4.73
C GLU A 10 31.02 1.69 -5.55
N TYR A 11 31.91 1.40 -6.50
CA TYR A 11 31.85 0.18 -7.31
C TYR A 11 31.87 -1.10 -6.46
N ARG A 12 32.74 -1.17 -5.44
CA ARG A 12 32.83 -2.33 -4.53
C ARG A 12 31.55 -2.53 -3.72
N ILE A 13 30.91 -1.46 -3.26
CA ILE A 13 29.64 -1.54 -2.52
C ILE A 13 28.52 -1.98 -3.46
N LEU A 14 28.39 -1.34 -4.62
CA LEU A 14 27.32 -1.62 -5.59
C LEU A 14 27.48 -2.99 -6.29
N SER A 15 28.64 -3.62 -6.22
CA SER A 15 28.88 -4.99 -6.71
C SER A 15 28.79 -6.06 -5.60
N SER A 16 28.54 -5.67 -4.35
CA SER A 16 28.49 -6.59 -3.22
C SER A 16 27.26 -7.50 -3.26
N LYS A 17 27.46 -8.77 -3.63
CA LYS A 17 26.39 -9.78 -3.64
C LYS A 17 25.76 -9.98 -2.25
N THR A 18 26.57 -9.95 -1.19
CA THR A 18 26.10 -10.16 0.19
C THR A 18 25.14 -9.05 0.62
N LEU A 19 25.39 -7.80 0.21
CA LEU A 19 24.47 -6.69 0.45
C LEU A 19 23.08 -6.99 -0.13
N TYR A 20 23.01 -7.34 -1.41
CA TYR A 20 21.74 -7.59 -2.09
C TYR A 20 20.97 -8.81 -1.57
N GLN A 21 21.66 -9.77 -0.94
CA GLN A 21 21.06 -10.99 -0.40
C GLN A 21 20.65 -10.90 1.07
N SER A 22 21.17 -9.93 1.83
CA SER A 22 20.97 -9.84 3.29
C SER A 22 19.99 -8.74 3.71
N VAL A 23 19.73 -7.76 2.86
CA VAL A 23 18.82 -6.65 3.18
C VAL A 23 17.37 -7.13 3.05
N GLU A 24 16.68 -7.16 4.18
CA GLU A 24 15.25 -7.48 4.26
C GLU A 24 14.35 -6.24 4.28
N THR A 25 14.84 -5.13 4.84
CA THR A 25 14.13 -3.86 4.89
C THR A 25 14.93 -2.80 4.13
N LEU A 26 14.29 -2.21 3.13
CA LEU A 26 14.83 -1.09 2.35
C LEU A 26 13.94 0.14 2.57
N ASP A 27 14.44 1.09 3.34
CA ASP A 27 13.74 2.35 3.63
C ASP A 27 14.42 3.50 2.90
N LEU A 28 13.72 4.08 1.94
CA LEU A 28 14.18 5.16 1.08
C LEU A 28 13.32 6.41 1.22
N ARG A 29 12.52 6.52 2.28
CA ARG A 29 11.55 7.62 2.45
C ARG A 29 12.17 9.02 2.30
N GLY A 30 11.39 9.94 1.73
CA GLY A 30 11.76 11.33 1.49
C GLY A 30 12.90 11.56 0.49
N ASN A 31 13.41 10.54 -0.20
CA ASN A 31 14.49 10.69 -1.17
C ASN A 31 13.96 10.94 -2.58
N ILE A 32 14.65 11.75 -3.37
CA ILE A 32 14.34 11.89 -4.80
C ILE A 32 15.02 10.75 -5.54
N LEU A 33 14.24 9.71 -5.86
CA LEU A 33 14.74 8.59 -6.65
C LEU A 33 14.81 8.99 -8.13
N THR A 34 15.92 8.68 -8.78
CA THR A 34 16.08 8.80 -10.24
C THR A 34 15.96 7.42 -10.90
N PRO A 35 15.72 7.33 -12.22
CA PRO A 35 15.74 6.05 -12.93
C PRO A 35 17.02 5.24 -12.68
N ASP A 36 18.17 5.90 -12.63
CA ASP A 36 19.47 5.25 -12.41
C ASP A 36 19.59 4.61 -11.02
N MET A 37 18.93 5.20 -10.01
CA MET A 37 18.88 4.66 -8.65
C MET A 37 18.00 3.40 -8.55
N LEU A 38 17.08 3.16 -9.50
CA LEU A 38 16.26 1.94 -9.50
C LEU A 38 17.05 0.70 -9.90
N ALA A 39 18.06 0.84 -10.76
CA ALA A 39 18.87 -0.28 -11.23
C ALA A 39 19.52 -1.09 -10.09
N PRO A 40 20.18 -0.47 -9.08
CA PRO A 40 20.67 -1.22 -7.92
C PRO A 40 19.54 -1.71 -7.01
N ILE A 41 18.43 -0.96 -6.85
CA ILE A 41 17.28 -1.38 -6.02
C ILE A 41 16.69 -2.70 -6.53
N LYS A 42 16.55 -2.87 -7.85
CA LYS A 42 16.01 -4.09 -8.49
C LYS A 42 16.83 -5.35 -8.20
N LYS A 43 18.09 -5.21 -7.79
CA LYS A 43 19.01 -6.34 -7.53
C LYS A 43 18.84 -6.96 -6.15
N PHE A 44 18.17 -6.28 -5.21
CA PHE A 44 17.90 -6.86 -3.90
C PHE A 44 17.03 -8.12 -4.04
N CYS A 45 17.42 -9.21 -3.39
CA CYS A 45 16.73 -10.50 -3.51
C CYS A 45 15.82 -10.78 -2.30
N SER A 46 16.16 -10.24 -1.13
CA SER A 46 15.53 -10.62 0.15
C SER A 46 14.64 -9.53 0.74
N VAL A 47 14.45 -8.40 0.04
CA VAL A 47 13.64 -7.29 0.53
C VAL A 47 12.20 -7.75 0.69
N ASN A 48 11.75 -7.78 1.95
CA ASN A 48 10.38 -8.11 2.32
C ASN A 48 9.62 -6.86 2.82
N ASN A 49 10.31 -5.78 3.14
CA ASN A 49 9.74 -4.49 3.53
C ASN A 49 10.38 -3.36 2.73
N LEU A 50 9.56 -2.68 1.92
CA LEU A 50 9.99 -1.58 1.06
C LEU A 50 9.23 -0.31 1.42
N ASN A 51 9.95 0.73 1.81
CA ASN A 51 9.38 2.04 2.08
C ASN A 51 9.92 3.09 1.09
N LEU A 52 9.00 3.63 0.29
CA LEU A 52 9.21 4.63 -0.75
C LEU A 52 8.36 5.89 -0.48
N SER A 53 7.93 6.09 0.76
CA SER A 53 7.07 7.21 1.11
C SER A 53 7.72 8.56 0.75
N GLY A 54 6.98 9.44 0.09
CA GLY A 54 7.46 10.75 -0.36
C GLY A 54 8.68 10.70 -1.28
N SER A 55 8.89 9.58 -1.98
CA SER A 55 10.10 9.31 -2.77
C SER A 55 9.85 8.92 -4.23
N LEU A 56 8.59 8.76 -4.62
CA LEU A 56 8.21 8.28 -5.95
C LEU A 56 7.84 9.44 -6.88
N THR A 57 8.47 9.44 -8.05
CA THR A 57 8.16 10.34 -9.17
C THR A 57 7.86 9.51 -10.41
N ASP A 58 6.65 8.97 -10.61
CA ASP A 58 6.24 8.21 -11.82
C ASP A 58 7.16 7.05 -12.29
N LEU A 59 8.14 6.63 -11.47
CA LEU A 59 9.27 5.79 -11.88
C LEU A 59 9.00 4.29 -11.88
N LEU A 60 7.91 3.86 -11.25
CA LEU A 60 7.54 2.44 -11.10
C LEU A 60 6.50 1.98 -12.15
N ASP A 61 6.49 2.60 -13.33
CA ASP A 61 5.43 2.40 -14.33
C ASP A 61 5.87 1.56 -15.56
N ASP A 62 7.13 1.08 -15.61
CA ASP A 62 7.57 0.20 -16.70
C ASP A 62 7.20 -1.27 -16.43
N ALA A 63 6.25 -1.78 -17.20
CA ALA A 63 5.80 -3.17 -17.13
C ALA A 63 6.89 -4.20 -17.48
N ASN A 64 7.99 -3.79 -18.13
CA ASN A 64 9.12 -4.66 -18.47
C ASN A 64 10.17 -4.76 -17.37
N ASP A 65 10.06 -3.94 -16.32
CA ASP A 65 11.01 -4.01 -15.22
C ASP A 65 10.90 -5.34 -14.47
N PHE A 66 12.02 -5.86 -14.00
CA PHE A 66 12.10 -7.04 -13.14
C PHE A 66 12.74 -6.66 -11.80
N TYR A 67 12.06 -6.99 -10.70
CA TYR A 67 12.56 -6.74 -9.34
C TYR A 67 12.78 -8.10 -8.68
N THR A 68 14.01 -8.37 -8.25
CA THR A 68 14.38 -9.72 -7.78
C THR A 68 13.67 -10.11 -6.48
N PHE A 69 13.10 -9.13 -5.77
CA PHE A 69 12.36 -9.30 -4.52
C PHE A 69 10.83 -9.41 -4.69
N GLU A 70 10.28 -9.47 -5.91
CA GLU A 70 8.82 -9.53 -6.16
C GLU A 70 8.09 -10.55 -5.28
N ASP A 71 8.60 -11.79 -5.23
CA ASP A 71 8.01 -12.88 -4.46
C ASP A 71 8.33 -12.79 -2.96
N CYS A 72 9.26 -11.93 -2.54
CA CYS A 72 9.62 -11.74 -1.14
C CYS A 72 8.87 -10.58 -0.48
N LEU A 73 8.37 -9.63 -1.27
CA LEU A 73 7.79 -8.40 -0.76
C LEU A 73 6.49 -8.67 0.01
N LYS A 74 6.49 -8.30 1.30
CA LYS A 74 5.35 -8.42 2.21
C LYS A 74 4.76 -7.07 2.61
N THR A 75 5.60 -6.05 2.70
CA THR A 75 5.17 -4.70 3.07
C THR A 75 5.65 -3.70 2.04
N LEU A 76 4.72 -2.87 1.56
CA LEU A 76 5.00 -1.77 0.64
C LEU A 76 4.37 -0.49 1.18
N ASN A 77 5.21 0.50 1.45
CA ASN A 77 4.78 1.85 1.80
C ASN A 77 5.12 2.83 0.68
N ILE A 78 4.11 3.45 0.11
CA ILE A 78 4.20 4.47 -0.95
C ILE A 78 3.53 5.77 -0.55
N SER A 79 3.28 5.99 0.75
CA SER A 79 2.52 7.15 1.25
C SER A 79 3.16 8.48 0.86
N CYS A 80 2.38 9.55 0.81
CA CYS A 80 2.83 10.91 0.50
C CYS A 80 3.44 11.07 -0.90
N ASN A 81 3.05 10.21 -1.86
CA ASN A 81 3.45 10.31 -3.27
C ASN A 81 2.26 10.68 -4.15
N ARG A 82 2.43 11.54 -5.15
CA ARG A 82 1.34 11.85 -6.10
C ARG A 82 1.33 10.85 -7.23
N LEU A 83 0.60 9.75 -7.06
CA LEU A 83 0.59 8.65 -8.02
C LEU A 83 -0.72 8.61 -8.81
N LYS A 84 -0.64 8.21 -10.08
CA LYS A 84 -1.83 7.86 -10.86
C LYS A 84 -2.39 6.55 -10.33
N LYS A 85 -3.72 6.40 -10.36
CA LYS A 85 -4.39 5.13 -9.99
C LYS A 85 -3.94 3.92 -10.80
N SER A 86 -3.41 4.12 -12.01
CA SER A 86 -2.80 3.04 -12.83
C SER A 86 -1.61 2.37 -12.16
N PHE A 87 -0.91 3.07 -11.26
CA PHE A 87 0.16 2.47 -10.44
C PHE A 87 -0.34 1.25 -9.66
N LEU A 88 -1.61 1.21 -9.26
CA LEU A 88 -2.14 0.08 -8.49
C LEU A 88 -2.11 -1.25 -9.28
N CYS A 89 -2.12 -1.20 -10.62
CA CYS A 89 -1.91 -2.40 -11.45
C CYS A 89 -0.51 -3.00 -11.28
N PHE A 90 0.50 -2.19 -10.96
CA PHE A 90 1.87 -2.63 -10.72
C PHE A 90 1.97 -3.60 -9.55
N LEU A 91 1.03 -3.52 -8.59
CA LEU A 91 0.99 -4.38 -7.42
C LEU A 91 0.74 -5.86 -7.76
N ASN A 92 0.28 -6.19 -8.98
CA ASN A 92 0.11 -7.57 -9.45
C ASN A 92 1.39 -8.41 -9.46
N ARG A 93 2.53 -7.74 -9.34
CA ARG A 93 3.84 -8.36 -9.28
C ARG A 93 4.17 -8.88 -7.87
N PHE A 94 3.59 -8.28 -6.83
CA PHE A 94 3.87 -8.61 -5.44
C PHE A 94 2.82 -9.56 -4.87
N LYS A 95 2.87 -10.83 -5.29
CA LYS A 95 1.85 -11.85 -4.96
C LYS A 95 1.74 -12.17 -3.48
N ASN A 96 2.79 -11.89 -2.71
CA ASN A 96 2.88 -12.16 -1.28
C ASN A 96 2.73 -10.90 -0.42
N LEU A 97 2.26 -9.79 -1.00
CA LEU A 97 2.09 -8.53 -0.28
C LEU A 97 1.01 -8.67 0.79
N GLU A 98 1.39 -8.51 2.05
CA GLU A 98 0.53 -8.62 3.22
C GLU A 98 0.06 -7.24 3.73
N GLU A 99 0.86 -6.19 3.52
CA GLU A 99 0.60 -4.84 4.00
C GLU A 99 0.89 -3.80 2.90
N PHE A 100 -0.13 -3.01 2.59
CA PHE A 100 -0.04 -1.93 1.61
C PHE A 100 -0.43 -0.59 2.25
N ILE A 101 0.51 0.36 2.24
CA ILE A 101 0.35 1.68 2.84
C ILE A 101 0.47 2.73 1.73
N ALA A 102 -0.62 3.43 1.46
CA ALA A 102 -0.75 4.45 0.43
C ALA A 102 -1.51 5.67 0.94
N ALA A 103 -1.16 6.11 2.15
CA ALA A 103 -1.73 7.31 2.75
C ALA A 103 -1.30 8.58 1.97
N ASP A 104 -2.20 9.55 1.84
CA ASP A 104 -1.93 10.85 1.21
C ASP A 104 -1.34 10.74 -0.21
N CYS A 105 -1.80 9.75 -0.99
CA CYS A 105 -1.32 9.51 -2.35
C CYS A 105 -2.04 10.33 -3.44
N ASN A 106 -3.05 11.12 -3.04
CA ASN A 106 -3.91 11.88 -3.94
C ASN A 106 -4.62 10.99 -4.99
N PHE A 107 -5.00 9.77 -4.61
CA PHE A 107 -5.87 8.96 -5.46
C PHE A 107 -7.27 9.57 -5.54
N ASP A 108 -7.79 9.70 -6.76
CA ASP A 108 -9.19 10.03 -7.03
C ASP A 108 -10.09 8.81 -6.78
N SER A 109 -11.38 9.05 -6.57
CA SER A 109 -12.34 8.00 -6.22
C SER A 109 -12.48 6.92 -7.30
N GLY A 110 -12.87 5.72 -6.88
CA GLY A 110 -12.93 4.51 -7.69
C GLY A 110 -11.57 3.85 -7.92
N PHE A 111 -10.50 4.26 -7.22
CA PHE A 111 -9.18 3.66 -7.34
C PHE A 111 -9.15 2.21 -6.85
N MET A 112 -10.04 1.81 -5.94
CA MET A 112 -10.10 0.44 -5.42
C MET A 112 -10.34 -0.59 -6.52
N SER A 113 -11.07 -0.23 -7.58
CA SER A 113 -11.30 -1.10 -8.74
C SER A 113 -10.00 -1.59 -9.40
N TYR A 114 -8.92 -0.80 -9.32
CA TYR A 114 -7.60 -1.21 -9.80
C TYR A 114 -6.97 -2.22 -8.85
N LEU A 115 -7.07 -2.01 -7.54
CA LEU A 115 -6.55 -2.93 -6.53
C LEU A 115 -7.31 -4.27 -6.56
N GLU A 116 -8.63 -4.24 -6.71
CA GLU A 116 -9.48 -5.43 -6.86
C GLU A 116 -9.12 -6.28 -8.09
N SER A 117 -8.66 -5.63 -9.17
CA SER A 117 -8.23 -6.33 -10.39
C SER A 117 -6.98 -7.19 -10.15
N VAL A 118 -6.24 -6.93 -9.07
CA VAL A 118 -5.04 -7.65 -8.68
C VAL A 118 -5.37 -8.88 -7.84
N LYS A 119 -5.84 -9.94 -8.52
CA LYS A 119 -6.36 -11.16 -7.87
C LYS A 119 -5.47 -11.79 -6.78
N PRO A 120 -4.13 -11.84 -6.90
CA PRO A 120 -3.29 -12.38 -5.81
C PRO A 120 -3.47 -11.63 -4.49
N LEU A 121 -3.67 -10.30 -4.54
CA LEU A 121 -3.79 -9.46 -3.36
C LEU A 121 -5.06 -9.72 -2.56
N ASN A 122 -6.13 -10.17 -3.21
CA ASN A 122 -7.39 -10.55 -2.55
C ASN A 122 -7.17 -11.60 -1.46
N LYS A 123 -6.12 -12.44 -1.60
CA LYS A 123 -5.76 -13.48 -0.64
C LYS A 123 -4.56 -13.11 0.22
N SER A 124 -3.63 -12.29 -0.25
CA SER A 124 -2.41 -11.99 0.49
C SER A 124 -2.57 -10.81 1.46
N LEU A 125 -3.32 -9.77 1.09
CA LEU A 125 -3.44 -8.55 1.88
C LEU A 125 -4.17 -8.79 3.20
N LYS A 126 -3.52 -8.36 4.28
CA LYS A 126 -4.02 -8.35 5.65
C LYS A 126 -4.20 -6.94 6.20
N LYS A 127 -3.43 -5.97 5.68
CA LYS A 127 -3.54 -4.57 6.08
C LYS A 127 -3.52 -3.62 4.89
N ILE A 128 -4.42 -2.65 4.92
CA ILE A 128 -4.47 -1.55 3.95
C ILE A 128 -4.56 -0.23 4.70
N ASP A 129 -3.70 0.73 4.33
CA ASP A 129 -3.85 2.13 4.73
C ASP A 129 -4.00 2.99 3.47
N ILE A 130 -5.16 3.62 3.34
CA ILE A 130 -5.52 4.51 2.23
C ILE A 130 -6.03 5.86 2.75
N THR A 131 -5.63 6.23 3.97
CA THR A 131 -5.99 7.52 4.59
C THR A 131 -5.59 8.71 3.71
N GLY A 132 -6.32 9.81 3.80
CA GLY A 132 -6.01 11.03 3.02
C GLY A 132 -6.28 10.97 1.51
N ASN A 133 -6.79 9.85 0.98
CA ASN A 133 -7.26 9.75 -0.41
C ASN A 133 -8.76 10.07 -0.54
N ARG A 134 -9.22 10.31 -1.78
CA ARG A 134 -10.64 10.52 -2.06
C ARG A 134 -11.33 9.17 -2.28
N VAL A 135 -12.15 8.76 -1.33
CA VAL A 135 -12.90 7.50 -1.33
C VAL A 135 -14.35 7.76 -1.70
N ASP A 136 -14.94 6.93 -2.58
CA ASP A 136 -16.38 6.86 -2.82
C ASP A 136 -16.99 5.53 -2.39
N ILE A 137 -18.28 5.33 -2.67
CA ILE A 137 -19.00 4.11 -2.31
C ILE A 137 -18.42 2.86 -3.00
N PHE A 138 -17.96 2.97 -4.24
CA PHE A 138 -17.39 1.84 -4.97
C PHE A 138 -16.07 1.41 -4.35
N ASP A 139 -15.27 2.36 -3.87
CA ASP A 139 -14.06 2.05 -3.13
C ASP A 139 -14.34 1.24 -1.85
N ILE A 140 -15.42 1.57 -1.13
CA ILE A 140 -15.85 0.79 0.06
C ILE A 140 -16.33 -0.60 -0.33
N ILE A 141 -17.16 -0.71 -1.38
CA ILE A 141 -17.68 -1.99 -1.87
C ILE A 141 -16.52 -2.90 -2.28
N GLY A 142 -15.50 -2.33 -2.93
CA GLY A 142 -14.31 -3.01 -3.39
C GLY A 142 -13.54 -3.73 -2.29
N LEU A 143 -13.55 -3.20 -1.07
CA LEU A 143 -12.86 -3.82 0.07
C LEU A 143 -13.40 -5.21 0.42
N ARG A 144 -14.60 -5.57 -0.04
CA ARG A 144 -15.21 -6.88 0.19
C ARG A 144 -14.46 -8.03 -0.48
N VAL A 145 -13.60 -7.76 -1.48
CA VAL A 145 -12.87 -8.82 -2.19
C VAL A 145 -11.67 -9.36 -1.41
N PHE A 146 -11.18 -8.63 -0.40
CA PHE A 146 -9.99 -9.01 0.36
C PHE A 146 -10.37 -9.98 1.48
N GLU A 147 -10.21 -11.28 1.20
CA GLU A 147 -10.63 -12.40 2.07
C GLU A 147 -9.95 -12.37 3.44
N ASN A 148 -8.69 -11.94 3.48
CA ASN A 148 -7.84 -11.96 4.67
C ASN A 148 -7.58 -10.57 5.27
N LEU A 149 -8.32 -9.54 4.87
CA LEU A 149 -8.11 -8.18 5.38
C LEU A 149 -8.55 -8.09 6.85
N GLU A 150 -7.59 -7.81 7.72
CA GLU A 150 -7.78 -7.71 9.18
C GLU A 150 -7.66 -6.28 9.69
N SER A 151 -6.95 -5.41 8.98
CA SER A 151 -6.75 -4.01 9.38
C SER A 151 -6.99 -3.07 8.21
N ILE A 152 -7.76 -2.01 8.45
CA ILE A 152 -7.91 -0.92 7.51
C ILE A 152 -7.74 0.43 8.18
N ALA A 153 -7.00 1.32 7.54
CA ALA A 153 -6.99 2.74 7.84
C ALA A 153 -7.54 3.51 6.62
N ILE A 154 -8.56 4.34 6.85
CA ILE A 154 -9.31 5.01 5.78
C ILE A 154 -9.84 6.37 6.23
N THR A 155 -9.92 7.32 5.30
CA THR A 155 -10.62 8.59 5.49
C THR A 155 -12.00 8.48 4.84
N LEU A 156 -13.06 8.65 5.63
CA LEU A 156 -14.45 8.57 5.20
C LEU A 156 -15.19 9.87 5.51
N ASN A 157 -16.19 10.18 4.69
CA ASN A 157 -17.16 11.22 5.02
C ASN A 157 -18.56 10.59 5.16
N SER A 158 -19.44 11.26 5.91
CA SER A 158 -20.77 10.74 6.23
C SER A 158 -21.63 10.50 5.01
N LYS A 159 -21.42 11.25 3.91
CA LYS A 159 -22.15 11.03 2.66
C LYS A 159 -21.83 9.66 2.06
N VAL A 160 -20.54 9.34 1.92
CA VAL A 160 -20.10 8.04 1.38
C VAL A 160 -20.64 6.88 2.23
N VAL A 161 -20.63 7.05 3.56
CA VAL A 161 -21.17 6.04 4.47
C VAL A 161 -22.69 5.93 4.38
N SER A 162 -23.41 7.05 4.28
CA SER A 162 -24.86 7.05 4.07
C SER A 162 -25.23 6.31 2.78
N ASP A 163 -24.56 6.65 1.68
CA ASP A 163 -24.78 6.02 0.37
C ASP A 163 -24.52 4.49 0.45
N TYR A 164 -23.51 4.07 1.22
CA TYR A 164 -23.25 2.64 1.48
C TYR A 164 -24.37 1.96 2.29
N LEU A 165 -24.81 2.58 3.38
CA LEU A 165 -25.83 2.03 4.28
C LEU A 165 -27.23 1.95 3.66
N GLU A 166 -27.51 2.78 2.65
CA GLU A 166 -28.76 2.69 1.86
C GLU A 166 -28.86 1.39 1.06
N ILE A 167 -27.72 0.84 0.64
CA ILE A 167 -27.64 -0.35 -0.24
C ILE A 167 -27.25 -1.60 0.56
N HIS A 168 -26.47 -1.44 1.62
CA HIS A 168 -25.85 -2.54 2.34
C HIS A 168 -26.10 -2.46 3.86
N VAL A 169 -26.52 -3.60 4.41
CA VAL A 169 -26.73 -3.79 5.87
C VAL A 169 -25.64 -4.67 6.52
N SER A 170 -24.53 -4.88 5.82
CA SER A 170 -23.41 -5.73 6.26
C SER A 170 -22.10 -4.94 6.31
N PRO A 171 -21.13 -5.34 7.15
CA PRO A 171 -19.80 -4.74 7.14
C PRO A 171 -19.14 -4.88 5.77
N PHE A 172 -18.28 -3.92 5.39
CA PHE A 172 -17.55 -3.99 4.12
C PHE A 172 -16.35 -4.96 4.17
N CYS A 173 -15.90 -5.35 5.36
CA CYS A 173 -14.87 -6.37 5.56
C CYS A 173 -15.31 -7.33 6.68
N ALA A 174 -15.48 -8.61 6.35
CA ALA A 174 -15.98 -9.61 7.30
C ALA A 174 -14.97 -9.92 8.42
N ASN A 175 -13.68 -9.97 8.11
CA ASN A 175 -12.62 -10.40 9.04
C ASN A 175 -11.89 -9.24 9.73
N LEU A 176 -12.45 -8.03 9.66
CA LEU A 176 -11.82 -6.84 10.17
C LEU A 176 -11.69 -6.88 11.70
N LYS A 177 -10.46 -6.71 12.19
CA LYS A 177 -10.10 -6.61 13.61
C LYS A 177 -9.76 -5.18 14.01
N VAL A 178 -9.20 -4.39 13.08
CA VAL A 178 -8.79 -3.00 13.31
C VAL A 178 -9.39 -2.09 12.25
N LEU A 179 -10.14 -1.08 12.68
CA LEU A 179 -10.65 0.00 11.85
C LEU A 179 -10.10 1.33 12.36
N THR A 180 -9.26 1.98 11.56
CA THR A 180 -8.74 3.32 11.84
C THR A 180 -9.44 4.33 10.93
N LEU A 181 -10.16 5.27 11.53
CA LEU A 181 -10.78 6.40 10.83
C LEU A 181 -9.92 7.64 11.03
N ALA A 182 -9.21 8.06 9.99
CA ALA A 182 -8.31 9.21 10.04
C ALA A 182 -8.95 10.46 9.44
N SER A 183 -8.85 11.58 10.14
CA SER A 183 -9.38 12.89 9.70
C SER A 183 -10.87 12.86 9.38
N VAL A 184 -11.66 12.13 10.18
CA VAL A 184 -13.11 11.96 10.02
C VAL A 184 -13.86 12.66 11.16
N TYR A 185 -14.94 13.38 10.83
CA TYR A 185 -15.92 13.81 11.82
C TYR A 185 -16.85 12.63 12.14
N VAL A 186 -16.78 12.13 13.36
CA VAL A 186 -17.58 10.97 13.79
C VAL A 186 -18.97 11.42 14.22
N ASP A 187 -19.95 11.23 13.33
CA ASP A 187 -21.37 11.44 13.60
C ASP A 187 -22.13 10.10 13.78
N GLU A 188 -23.47 10.18 13.90
CA GLU A 188 -24.33 9.00 14.06
C GLU A 188 -24.21 8.01 12.87
N ILE A 189 -23.99 8.51 11.66
CA ILE A 189 -23.87 7.69 10.45
C ILE A 189 -22.55 6.91 10.48
N ILE A 190 -21.44 7.59 10.81
CA ILE A 190 -20.15 6.94 11.00
C ILE A 190 -20.22 5.91 12.15
N PHE A 191 -20.90 6.24 13.25
CA PHE A 191 -21.06 5.31 14.36
C PHE A 191 -21.85 4.06 13.98
N LYS A 192 -22.93 4.21 13.19
CA LYS A 192 -23.68 3.07 12.62
C LYS A 192 -22.78 2.14 11.80
N LEU A 193 -21.88 2.69 10.99
CA LEU A 193 -20.91 1.89 10.24
C LEU A 193 -19.99 1.11 11.18
N ILE A 194 -19.44 1.75 12.23
CA ILE A 194 -18.59 1.08 13.21
C ILE A 194 -19.34 -0.10 13.84
N MET A 195 -20.61 0.11 14.22
CA MET A 195 -21.45 -0.92 14.84
C MET A 195 -21.77 -2.10 13.92
N LEU A 196 -21.68 -1.95 12.59
CA LEU A 196 -21.79 -3.09 11.66
C LEU A 196 -20.61 -4.06 11.76
N HIS A 197 -19.45 -3.60 12.23
CA HIS A 197 -18.26 -4.44 12.43
C HIS A 197 -18.24 -5.02 13.86
N SER A 198 -19.18 -5.91 14.16
CA SER A 198 -19.32 -6.54 15.49
C SER A 198 -18.06 -7.24 15.98
N ASN A 199 -17.23 -7.77 15.07
CA ASN A 199 -15.92 -8.37 15.38
C ASN A 199 -14.95 -7.39 16.07
N ILE A 200 -15.11 -6.09 15.84
CA ILE A 200 -14.33 -5.02 16.49
C ILE A 200 -14.97 -4.65 17.83
N VAL A 201 -16.30 -4.50 17.85
CA VAL A 201 -17.05 -4.05 19.03
C VAL A 201 -16.96 -5.07 20.18
N ILE A 202 -17.06 -6.36 19.88
CA ILE A 202 -17.10 -7.43 20.91
C ILE A 202 -15.73 -7.66 21.59
N GLN A 203 -14.60 -7.30 20.95
CA GLN A 203 -13.27 -7.46 21.54
C GLN A 203 -12.92 -6.41 22.60
N SER A 204 -13.79 -5.41 22.81
CA SER A 204 -13.57 -4.29 23.73
C SER A 204 -14.34 -4.40 25.07
N LEU A 205 -14.97 -5.56 25.32
CA LEU A 205 -15.65 -5.93 26.56
C LEU A 205 -14.97 -7.14 27.21
#